data_AF-A0A8X6VHL3-F1
#
_entry.id   AF-A0A8X6VHL3-F1
#
_cell.length_a   1.000
_cell.length_b   1.000
_cell.length_c   1.000
_cell.angle_alpha   90.00
_cell.angle_beta   90.00
_cell.angle_gamma   90.00
#
_symmetry.space_group_name_H-M   'P 1'
#
loop_
_entity.id
_entity.type
_entity.pdbx_description
1 polymer ?
#
loop_
_entity_poly.entity_id
_entity_poly.type
_entity_poly.pdbx_seq_one_letter_code
_entity_poly.pdbx_strand_id
1 'polypeptide(L)'
;MPTYIHREMADMHLIYGMAKCNGREALRMYCAEYPGRQLPSRSFFATLHRRMCETGSFNVHKLDTGRQRTTRTVDAEDRVLQELERNPSTSTRVVARDTHIPQATVWRIAHDEGLYPYHLQRIQALELGDYNKHMDFARWFLHESNADRNFAASVLFTDEATFSLEEGLNGSVYLTFLQEVLPEMLNDVPMPIRQRIRFQHDGAPAHFSIDVRAHLQATFPGGWIGRGGPIAWPA
;
A
#
# COMPACT_ATOMS: atom_id res chain seq x y z
N MET A 1 26.83 6.09 34.06
CA MET A 1 28.18 6.52 33.62
C MET A 1 28.14 8.03 33.40
N PRO A 2 29.21 8.77 33.72
CA PRO A 2 29.34 10.18 33.34
C PRO A 2 28.99 10.40 31.87
N THR A 3 28.13 11.37 31.57
CA THR A 3 27.78 11.73 30.19
C THR A 3 28.49 13.03 29.86
N TYR A 4 29.64 12.93 29.20
CA TYR A 4 30.38 14.09 28.70
C TYR A 4 29.78 14.56 27.40
N ILE A 5 29.68 15.87 27.19
CA ILE A 5 29.27 16.42 25.89
C ILE A 5 30.45 16.39 24.92
N HIS A 6 30.18 16.40 23.60
CA HIS A 6 31.23 16.32 22.57
C HIS A 6 32.32 17.38 22.72
N ARG A 7 31.96 18.60 23.17
CA ARG A 7 32.92 19.68 23.44
C ARG A 7 33.90 19.32 24.56
N GLU A 8 33.41 18.77 25.67
CA GLU A 8 34.27 18.34 26.77
C GLU A 8 35.19 17.19 26.35
N MET A 9 34.68 16.28 25.52
CA MET A 9 35.49 15.20 24.94
C MET A 9 36.58 15.73 24.01
N ALA A 10 36.29 16.73 23.17
CA ALA A 10 37.32 17.38 22.36
C ALA A 10 38.40 18.05 23.22
N ASP A 11 38.00 18.80 24.25
CA ASP A 11 38.94 19.45 25.18
C ASP A 11 39.82 18.41 25.91
N MET A 12 39.24 17.28 26.33
CA MET A 12 39.99 16.16 26.93
C MET A 12 41.01 15.56 25.95
N HIS A 13 40.64 15.39 24.67
CA HIS A 13 41.55 14.86 23.65
C HIS A 13 42.75 15.80 23.41
N LEU A 14 42.51 17.12 23.35
CA LEU A 14 43.57 18.12 23.19
C LEU A 14 44.52 18.14 24.40
N ILE A 15 43.99 18.13 25.62
CA ILE A 15 44.78 18.08 26.86
C ILE A 15 45.61 16.79 26.92
N TYR A 16 45.06 15.66 26.47
CA TYR A 16 45.81 14.41 26.40
C TYR A 16 47.00 14.48 25.44
N GLY A 17 46.84 15.18 24.29
CA GLY A 17 47.93 15.47 23.37
C GLY A 17 49.00 16.36 24.00
N MET A 18 48.61 17.45 24.68
CA MET A 18 49.55 18.35 25.38
C MET A 18 50.31 17.65 26.50
N ALA A 19 49.65 16.72 27.20
CA ALA A 19 50.25 15.86 28.21
C ALA A 19 51.13 14.73 27.63
N LYS A 20 51.47 14.78 26.33
CA LYS A 20 52.27 13.76 25.62
C LYS A 20 51.73 12.34 25.83
N CYS A 21 50.41 12.19 25.73
CA CYS A 21 49.69 10.93 25.91
C CYS A 21 49.80 10.31 27.32
N ASN A 22 50.15 11.10 28.35
CA ASN A 22 50.14 10.66 29.74
C ASN A 22 48.78 10.96 30.40
N GLY A 23 48.00 9.93 30.71
CA GLY A 23 46.65 10.09 31.26
C GLY A 23 46.60 10.67 32.68
N ARG A 24 47.67 10.54 33.49
CA ARG A 24 47.72 11.16 34.83
C ARG A 24 48.01 12.65 34.72
N GLU A 25 48.93 13.02 33.83
CA GLU A 25 49.27 14.41 33.59
C GLU A 25 48.12 15.14 32.89
N ALA A 26 47.46 14.48 31.93
CA ALA A 26 46.26 14.99 31.28
C ALA A 26 45.13 15.28 32.28
N LEU A 27 44.94 14.41 33.29
CA LEU A 27 43.95 14.65 34.34
C LEU A 27 44.31 15.88 35.19
N ARG A 28 45.58 16.02 35.57
CA ARG A 28 46.08 17.17 36.33
C ARG A 28 45.88 18.48 35.56
N MET A 29 46.28 18.49 34.28
CA MET A 29 46.11 19.63 33.38
C MET A 29 44.63 19.97 33.15
N TYR A 30 43.79 18.96 32.89
CA TYR A 30 42.35 19.16 32.66
C TYR A 30 41.64 19.75 33.89
N CYS A 31 42.01 19.28 35.09
CA CYS A 31 41.46 19.80 36.34
C CYS A 31 41.89 21.26 36.61
N ALA A 32 43.12 21.63 36.23
CA ALA A 32 43.63 22.98 36.40
C ALA A 32 43.02 23.97 35.40
N GLU A 33 42.87 23.54 34.14
CA GLU A 33 42.39 24.38 33.04
C GLU A 33 40.86 24.57 33.06
N TYR A 34 40.11 23.56 33.50
CA TYR A 34 38.64 23.59 33.51
C TYR A 34 38.06 23.32 34.91
N PRO A 35 38.21 24.28 35.85
CA PRO A 35 37.64 24.14 37.19
C PRO A 35 36.11 24.06 37.12
N GLY A 36 35.52 23.06 37.79
CA GLY A 36 34.06 22.85 37.84
C GLY A 36 33.49 21.85 36.82
N ARG A 37 34.29 21.34 35.89
CA ARG A 37 33.86 20.24 35.00
C ARG A 37 33.99 18.87 35.65
N GLN A 38 33.20 17.91 35.17
CA GLN A 38 33.28 16.54 35.66
C GLN A 38 34.63 15.91 35.29
N LEU A 39 35.33 15.36 36.30
CA LEU A 39 36.64 14.77 36.11
C LEU A 39 36.54 13.39 35.43
N PRO A 40 37.24 13.18 34.30
CA PRO A 40 37.33 11.87 33.67
C PRO A 40 38.32 10.96 34.41
N SER A 41 38.18 9.64 34.22
CA SER A 41 39.22 8.70 34.64
C SER A 41 40.49 8.91 33.82
N ARG A 42 41.67 8.68 34.42
CA ARG A 42 42.97 8.73 33.71
C ARG A 42 43.03 7.84 32.45
N SER A 43 42.29 6.73 32.44
CA SER A 43 42.20 5.81 31.30
C SER A 43 41.22 6.25 30.22
N PHE A 44 40.31 7.18 30.55
CA PHE A 44 39.32 7.68 29.62
C PHE A 44 39.95 8.52 28.51
N PHE A 45 40.97 9.34 28.82
CA PHE A 45 41.73 10.11 27.83
C PHE A 45 42.33 9.23 26.71
N ALA A 46 43.00 8.13 27.11
CA ALA A 46 43.56 7.17 26.17
C ALA A 46 42.47 6.47 25.35
N THR A 47 41.36 6.11 26.00
CA THR A 47 40.20 5.49 25.34
C THR A 47 39.59 6.43 24.29
N LEU A 48 39.51 7.72 24.60
CA LEU A 48 38.96 8.74 23.71
C LEU A 48 39.83 8.97 22.49
N HIS A 49 41.15 9.08 22.70
CA HIS A 49 42.12 9.18 21.62
C HIS A 49 42.06 7.96 20.70
N ARG A 50 42.02 6.75 21.28
CA ARG A 50 41.90 5.51 20.51
C ARG A 50 40.65 5.49 19.64
N ARG A 51 39.48 5.87 20.18
CA ARG A 51 38.23 5.95 19.40
C ARG A 51 38.32 6.94 18.26
N MET A 52 38.95 8.09 18.48
CA MET A 52 39.19 9.06 17.41
C MET A 52 40.05 8.48 16.29
N CYS A 53 41.10 7.72 16.62
CA CYS A 53 41.96 7.08 15.62
C CYS A 53 41.29 5.91 14.90
N GLU A 54 40.50 5.11 15.60
CA GLU A 54 39.92 3.87 15.05
C GLU A 54 38.58 4.09 14.33
N THR A 55 37.70 4.93 14.88
CA THR A 55 36.31 5.08 14.38
C THR A 55 35.95 6.51 14.01
N GLY A 56 36.83 7.48 14.25
CA GLY A 56 36.58 8.91 13.96
C GLY A 56 35.42 9.51 14.78
N SER A 57 35.00 8.85 15.86
CA SER A 57 33.82 9.23 16.65
C SER A 57 34.11 9.14 18.14
N PHE A 58 33.60 10.10 18.92
CA PHE A 58 33.66 10.05 20.38
C PHE A 58 32.71 9.02 20.99
N ASN A 59 31.69 8.59 20.23
CA ASN A 59 30.67 7.66 20.69
C ASN A 59 31.14 6.20 20.59
N VAL A 60 30.70 5.37 21.54
CA VAL A 60 30.88 3.92 21.46
C VAL A 60 29.98 3.39 20.35
N HIS A 61 30.54 2.78 19.31
CA HIS A 61 29.77 2.00 18.35
C HIS A 61 29.16 0.79 19.07
N LYS A 62 27.86 0.86 19.38
CA LYS A 62 27.08 -0.22 20.00
C LYS A 62 26.61 -1.27 18.98
N LEU A 63 27.30 -1.42 17.85
CA LEU A 63 26.81 -2.27 16.76
C LEU A 63 26.86 -3.77 17.10
N ASP A 64 27.75 -4.20 18.00
CA ASP A 64 27.94 -5.62 18.36
C ASP A 64 27.43 -6.01 19.76
N THR A 65 26.75 -5.10 20.47
CA THR A 65 26.24 -5.39 21.83
C THR A 65 24.83 -5.98 21.85
N GLY A 66 24.48 -6.78 20.84
CA GLY A 66 23.22 -7.51 20.76
C GLY A 66 23.38 -9.00 21.10
N ARG A 67 22.39 -9.59 21.77
CA ARG A 67 22.30 -11.04 21.97
C ARG A 67 22.31 -11.74 20.60
N GLN A 68 23.28 -12.63 20.36
CA GLN A 68 23.29 -13.46 19.15
C GLN A 68 21.97 -14.23 19.05
N ARG A 69 21.31 -14.13 17.88
CA ARG A 69 20.05 -14.82 17.57
C ARG A 69 20.33 -16.31 17.41
N THR A 70 20.27 -17.08 18.49
CA THR A 70 20.55 -18.53 18.49
C THR A 70 19.51 -19.38 17.77
N THR A 71 18.35 -18.83 17.39
CA THR A 71 17.23 -19.62 16.81
C THR A 71 16.94 -19.34 15.33
N ARG A 72 17.52 -18.29 14.73
CA ARG A 72 17.25 -17.90 13.33
C ARG A 72 18.45 -18.29 12.47
N THR A 73 18.56 -19.57 12.14
CA THR A 73 19.52 -20.08 11.13
C THR A 73 18.93 -19.89 9.74
N VAL A 74 19.76 -19.72 8.71
CA VAL A 74 19.31 -19.66 7.30
C VAL A 74 18.43 -20.86 6.96
N ASP A 75 18.82 -22.05 7.40
CA ASP A 75 18.04 -23.28 7.28
C ASP A 75 16.66 -23.26 7.98
N ALA A 76 16.51 -22.53 9.08
CA ALA A 76 15.21 -22.35 9.72
C ALA A 76 14.32 -21.35 8.95
N GLU A 77 14.92 -20.33 8.35
CA GLU A 77 14.20 -19.37 7.49
C GLU A 77 13.71 -20.04 6.21
N ASP A 78 14.59 -20.76 5.52
CA ASP A 78 14.27 -21.45 4.27
C ASP A 78 13.12 -22.44 4.45
N ARG A 79 13.12 -23.21 5.54
CA ARG A 79 12.02 -24.14 5.86
C ARG A 79 10.67 -23.44 6.07
N VAL A 80 10.68 -22.28 6.73
CA VAL A 80 9.45 -21.49 6.94
C VAL A 80 8.95 -20.93 5.61
N LEU A 81 9.85 -20.38 4.79
CA LEU A 81 9.49 -19.78 3.51
C LEU A 81 8.98 -20.81 2.50
N GLN A 82 9.62 -21.98 2.43
CA GLN A 82 9.19 -23.06 1.56
C GLN A 82 7.77 -23.56 1.90
N GLU A 83 7.44 -23.69 3.19
CA GLU A 83 6.09 -24.09 3.62
C GLU A 83 5.03 -23.03 3.30
N LEU A 84 5.37 -21.74 3.47
CA LEU A 84 4.48 -20.63 3.11
C LEU A 84 4.27 -20.52 1.59
N GLU A 85 5.31 -20.77 0.79
CA GLU A 85 5.22 -20.78 -0.68
C GLU A 85 4.38 -21.95 -1.18
N ARG A 86 4.53 -23.13 -0.57
CA ARG A 86 3.78 -24.33 -0.94
C ARG A 86 2.28 -24.20 -0.64
N ASN A 87 1.92 -23.53 0.45
CA ASN A 87 0.53 -23.31 0.83
C ASN A 87 0.30 -21.91 1.39
N PRO A 88 0.10 -20.88 0.54
CA PRO A 88 -0.05 -19.49 0.96
C PRO A 88 -1.25 -19.23 1.89
N SER A 89 -2.24 -20.13 1.91
CA SER A 89 -3.42 -20.04 2.78
C SER A 89 -3.22 -20.70 4.15
N THR A 90 -2.03 -21.23 4.44
CA THR A 90 -1.72 -21.85 5.75
C THR A 90 -1.62 -20.81 6.87
N SER A 91 -1.74 -21.27 8.11
CA SER A 91 -1.54 -20.40 9.29
C SER A 91 -0.12 -20.49 9.81
N THR A 92 0.40 -19.39 10.37
CA THR A 92 1.72 -19.40 11.04
C THR A 92 1.82 -20.40 12.19
N ARG A 93 0.69 -20.79 12.79
CA ARG A 93 0.63 -21.87 13.80
C ARG A 93 0.85 -23.26 13.20
N VAL A 94 0.30 -23.52 12.02
CA VAL A 94 0.50 -24.78 11.29
C VAL A 94 1.96 -24.91 10.87
N VAL A 95 2.51 -23.86 10.25
CA VAL A 95 3.93 -23.82 9.86
C VAL A 95 4.84 -24.02 11.07
N ALA A 96 4.53 -23.39 12.21
CA ALA A 96 5.31 -23.57 13.44
C ALA A 96 5.33 -25.02 13.94
N ARG A 97 4.18 -25.71 13.89
CA ARG A 97 4.08 -27.13 14.26
C ARG A 97 4.88 -28.00 13.31
N ASP A 98 4.78 -27.76 12.01
CA ASP A 98 5.35 -28.64 11.00
C ASP A 98 6.88 -28.43 10.88
N THR A 99 7.36 -27.19 10.99
CA THR A 99 8.79 -26.84 10.98
C THR A 99 9.49 -26.96 12.34
N HIS A 100 8.72 -27.18 13.42
CA HIS A 100 9.21 -27.17 14.80
C HIS A 100 9.85 -25.83 15.23
N ILE A 101 9.50 -24.73 14.55
CA ILE A 101 9.97 -23.38 14.85
C ILE A 101 8.89 -22.64 15.66
N PRO A 102 9.24 -21.90 16.72
CA PRO A 102 8.25 -21.14 17.47
C PRO A 102 7.45 -20.19 16.58
N GLN A 103 6.12 -20.14 16.77
CA GLN A 103 5.21 -19.36 15.92
C GLN A 103 5.58 -17.86 15.85
N ALA A 104 6.11 -17.28 16.93
CA ALA A 104 6.60 -15.90 16.92
C ALA A 104 7.79 -15.68 15.97
N THR A 105 8.63 -16.71 15.79
CA THR A 105 9.74 -16.67 14.83
C THR A 105 9.24 -16.83 13.40
N VAL A 106 8.29 -17.75 13.16
CA VAL A 106 7.60 -17.87 11.87
C VAL A 106 6.97 -16.55 11.44
N TRP A 107 6.22 -15.91 12.34
CA TRP A 107 5.57 -14.62 12.07
C TRP A 107 6.58 -13.52 11.73
N ARG A 108 7.70 -13.47 12.46
CA ARG A 108 8.76 -12.48 12.21
C ARG A 108 9.48 -12.73 10.88
N ILE A 109 9.75 -13.98 10.52
CA ILE A 109 10.33 -14.33 9.21
C ILE A 109 9.39 -13.89 8.10
N ALA A 110 8.10 -14.24 8.18
CA ALA A 110 7.11 -13.82 7.20
C ALA A 110 7.06 -12.28 7.06
N HIS A 111 7.04 -11.56 8.18
CA HIS A 111 7.02 -10.09 8.18
C HIS A 111 8.30 -9.48 7.61
N ASP A 112 9.48 -10.01 7.94
CA ASP A 112 10.76 -9.52 7.44
C ASP A 112 10.90 -9.73 5.92
N GLU A 113 10.28 -10.78 5.37
CA GLU A 113 10.21 -11.10 3.93
C GLU A 113 9.02 -10.44 3.21
N GLY A 114 8.26 -9.56 3.89
CA GLY A 114 7.13 -8.85 3.27
C GLY A 114 5.90 -9.72 3.00
N LEU A 115 5.81 -10.91 3.61
CA LEU A 115 4.66 -11.81 3.50
C LEU A 115 3.61 -11.44 4.54
N TYR A 116 2.49 -10.89 4.06
CA TYR A 116 1.35 -10.52 4.89
C TYR A 116 0.13 -11.40 4.60
N PRO A 117 -0.70 -11.71 5.61
CA PRO A 117 -1.97 -12.37 5.38
C PRO A 117 -2.82 -11.58 4.38
N TYR A 118 -3.32 -12.26 3.35
CA TYR A 118 -4.23 -11.65 2.41
C TYR A 118 -5.59 -11.36 3.09
N HIS A 119 -6.09 -10.13 2.93
CA HIS A 119 -7.44 -9.79 3.37
C HIS A 119 -8.46 -10.35 2.37
N LEU A 120 -9.13 -11.44 2.74
CA LEU A 120 -10.15 -12.06 1.91
C LEU A 120 -11.29 -11.07 1.62
N GLN A 121 -11.36 -10.58 0.38
CA GLN A 121 -12.48 -9.81 -0.12
C GLN A 121 -13.50 -10.77 -0.74
N ARG A 122 -14.73 -10.74 -0.22
CA ARG A 122 -15.85 -11.47 -0.85
C ARG A 122 -16.33 -10.65 -2.04
N ILE A 123 -15.98 -11.10 -3.23
CA ILE A 123 -16.54 -10.62 -4.50
C ILE A 123 -17.63 -11.60 -4.98
N GLN A 124 -18.55 -11.13 -5.82
CA GLN A 124 -19.47 -12.03 -6.50
C GLN A 124 -18.67 -13.08 -7.28
N ALA A 125 -19.04 -14.35 -7.13
CA ALA A 125 -18.36 -15.43 -7.82
C ALA A 125 -18.69 -15.35 -9.31
N LEU A 126 -17.68 -15.20 -10.15
CA LEU A 126 -17.82 -15.29 -11.60
C LEU A 126 -17.95 -16.76 -11.98
N GLU A 127 -18.96 -17.11 -12.78
CA GLU A 127 -19.06 -18.44 -13.35
C GLU A 127 -18.13 -18.57 -14.57
N LEU A 128 -17.80 -19.80 -14.97
CA LEU A 128 -16.94 -20.08 -16.14
C LEU A 128 -17.43 -19.38 -17.43
N GLY A 129 -18.75 -19.19 -17.56
CA GLY A 129 -19.35 -18.48 -18.70
C GLY A 129 -19.16 -16.97 -18.68
N ASP A 130 -18.95 -16.36 -17.51
CA ASP A 130 -18.85 -14.90 -17.36
C ASP A 130 -17.49 -14.38 -17.80
N TYR A 131 -16.43 -15.17 -17.63
CA TYR A 131 -15.08 -14.79 -18.07
C TYR A 131 -15.02 -14.36 -19.54
N ASN A 132 -15.70 -15.10 -20.43
CA ASN A 132 -15.73 -14.75 -21.85
C ASN A 132 -16.51 -13.46 -22.09
N LYS A 133 -17.67 -13.29 -21.44
CA LYS A 133 -18.45 -12.05 -21.56
C LYS A 133 -17.64 -10.83 -21.12
N HIS A 134 -16.98 -10.93 -19.97
CA HIS A 134 -16.14 -9.86 -19.41
C HIS A 134 -14.94 -9.56 -20.33
N MET A 135 -14.29 -10.60 -20.85
CA MET A 135 -13.16 -10.47 -21.76
C MET A 135 -13.57 -9.84 -23.09
N ASP A 136 -14.69 -10.26 -23.67
CA ASP A 136 -15.19 -9.74 -24.93
C ASP A 136 -15.60 -8.27 -24.80
N PHE A 137 -16.29 -7.92 -23.70
CA PHE A 137 -16.60 -6.52 -23.38
C PHE A 137 -15.32 -5.68 -23.20
N ALA A 138 -14.34 -6.17 -22.43
CA ALA A 138 -13.09 -5.45 -22.21
C ALA A 138 -12.30 -5.24 -23.51
N ARG A 139 -12.25 -6.26 -24.38
CA ARG A 139 -11.60 -6.16 -25.70
C ARG A 139 -12.33 -5.15 -26.60
N TRP A 140 -13.65 -5.19 -26.62
CA TRP A 140 -14.46 -4.23 -27.38
C TRP A 140 -14.23 -2.80 -26.87
N PHE A 141 -14.31 -2.57 -25.55
CA PHE A 141 -14.11 -1.24 -24.96
C PHE A 141 -12.72 -0.69 -25.25
N LEU A 142 -11.69 -1.56 -25.20
CA LEU A 142 -10.32 -1.20 -25.55
C LEU A 142 -10.17 -0.87 -27.04
N HIS A 143 -10.82 -1.64 -27.92
CA HIS A 143 -10.84 -1.36 -29.35
C HIS A 143 -11.45 0.03 -29.65
N GLU A 144 -12.62 0.33 -29.09
CA GLU A 144 -13.28 1.64 -29.27
C GLU A 144 -12.42 2.78 -28.70
N SER A 145 -11.80 2.58 -27.53
CA SER A 145 -10.90 3.56 -26.91
C SER A 145 -9.63 3.82 -27.72
N ASN A 146 -9.15 2.82 -28.47
CA ASN A 146 -8.00 2.98 -29.36
C ASN A 146 -8.37 3.70 -30.66
N ALA A 147 -9.61 3.51 -31.15
CA ALA A 147 -10.12 4.17 -32.35
C ALA A 147 -10.45 5.65 -32.09
N ASP A 148 -11.03 5.97 -30.92
CA ASP A 148 -11.33 7.32 -30.48
C ASP A 148 -10.83 7.57 -29.06
N ARG A 149 -9.81 8.44 -28.92
CA ARG A 149 -9.25 8.81 -27.60
C ARG A 149 -10.27 9.44 -26.66
N ASN A 150 -11.36 10.01 -27.19
CA ASN A 150 -12.43 10.61 -26.40
C ASN A 150 -13.59 9.63 -26.13
N PHE A 151 -13.51 8.38 -26.58
CA PHE A 151 -14.57 7.39 -26.40
C PHE A 151 -14.93 7.20 -24.93
N ALA A 152 -13.95 6.93 -24.06
CA ALA A 152 -14.19 6.73 -22.63
C ALA A 152 -14.85 7.96 -21.97
N ALA A 153 -14.52 9.17 -22.41
CA ALA A 153 -15.14 10.40 -21.92
C ALA A 153 -16.56 10.63 -22.44
N SER A 154 -16.95 9.92 -23.51
CA SER A 154 -18.32 9.96 -24.06
C SER A 154 -19.25 8.92 -23.43
N VAL A 155 -18.74 7.99 -22.63
CA VAL A 155 -19.56 7.00 -21.91
C VAL A 155 -20.17 7.65 -20.68
N LEU A 156 -21.50 7.78 -20.69
CA LEU A 156 -22.28 8.24 -19.55
C LEU A 156 -22.82 7.02 -18.79
N PHE A 157 -22.48 6.91 -17.51
CA PHE A 157 -22.89 5.79 -16.66
C PHE A 157 -23.87 6.24 -15.57
N THR A 158 -24.90 5.43 -15.32
CA THR A 158 -25.84 5.59 -14.21
C THR A 158 -26.01 4.28 -13.44
N ASP A 159 -26.02 4.34 -12.11
CA ASP A 159 -26.24 3.19 -11.20
C ASP A 159 -27.43 3.43 -10.26
N GLU A 160 -27.96 2.36 -9.66
CA GLU A 160 -29.07 2.35 -8.70
C GLU A 160 -28.82 3.28 -7.49
N ALA A 161 -27.55 3.44 -7.07
CA ALA A 161 -27.16 4.34 -5.98
C ALA A 161 -27.33 5.83 -6.30
N THR A 162 -27.66 6.17 -7.56
CA THR A 162 -28.00 7.55 -7.97
C THR A 162 -29.44 7.92 -7.57
N PHE A 163 -30.20 6.98 -7.00
CA PHE A 163 -31.63 7.10 -6.73
C PHE A 163 -32.00 6.80 -5.27
N SER A 164 -32.42 7.83 -4.52
CA SER A 164 -33.17 7.64 -3.26
C SER A 164 -34.66 7.60 -3.59
N LEU A 165 -35.17 6.48 -4.12
CA LEU A 165 -36.59 6.31 -4.40
C LEU A 165 -37.28 5.67 -3.19
N GLU A 166 -38.23 6.37 -2.58
CA GLU A 166 -39.00 5.87 -1.43
C GLU A 166 -39.76 4.56 -1.76
N GLU A 167 -40.08 4.31 -3.03
CA GLU A 167 -40.90 3.18 -3.49
C GLU A 167 -40.12 2.04 -4.19
N GLY A 168 -38.78 2.08 -4.18
CA GLY A 168 -37.94 1.06 -4.83
C GLY A 168 -37.87 1.18 -6.36
N LEU A 169 -36.80 0.63 -6.97
CA LEU A 169 -36.55 0.77 -8.40
C LEU A 169 -37.32 -0.27 -9.21
N ASN A 170 -38.18 0.19 -10.13
CA ASN A 170 -38.83 -0.66 -11.14
C ASN A 170 -38.71 -0.02 -12.54
N GLY A 171 -39.10 -0.76 -13.57
CA GLY A 171 -38.92 -0.31 -14.96
C GLY A 171 -39.67 0.97 -15.31
N SER A 172 -40.85 1.22 -14.74
CA SER A 172 -41.62 2.43 -14.98
C SER A 172 -40.96 3.65 -14.32
N VAL A 173 -40.52 3.51 -13.06
CA VAL A 173 -39.82 4.58 -12.34
C VAL A 173 -38.49 4.91 -13.02
N TYR A 174 -37.76 3.90 -13.46
CA TYR A 174 -36.53 4.10 -14.21
C TYR A 174 -36.78 4.79 -15.57
N LEU A 175 -37.88 4.46 -16.25
CA LEU A 175 -38.26 5.13 -17.48
C LEU A 175 -38.57 6.62 -17.27
N THR A 176 -39.31 6.97 -16.20
CA THR A 176 -39.57 8.36 -15.83
C THR A 176 -38.27 9.12 -15.61
N PHE A 177 -37.29 8.51 -14.93
CA PHE A 177 -35.96 9.10 -14.79
C PHE A 177 -35.31 9.39 -16.16
N LEU A 178 -35.29 8.41 -17.07
CA LEU A 178 -34.70 8.59 -18.40
C LEU A 178 -35.38 9.68 -19.22
N GLN A 179 -36.68 9.86 -19.05
CA GLN A 179 -37.49 10.81 -19.82
C GLN A 179 -37.50 12.22 -19.25
N GLU A 180 -37.49 12.36 -17.93
CA GLU A 180 -37.73 13.64 -17.25
C GLU A 180 -36.47 14.18 -16.60
N VAL A 181 -35.70 13.33 -15.91
CA VAL A 181 -34.57 13.79 -15.08
C VAL A 181 -33.25 13.76 -15.85
N LEU A 182 -32.97 12.70 -16.59
CA LEU A 182 -31.72 12.57 -17.35
C LEU A 182 -31.51 13.73 -18.35
N PRO A 183 -32.52 14.19 -19.12
CA PRO A 183 -32.34 15.33 -20.00
C PRO A 183 -32.02 16.62 -19.25
N GLU A 184 -32.63 16.82 -18.07
CA GLU A 184 -32.35 17.97 -17.21
C GLU A 184 -30.91 17.97 -16.71
N MET A 185 -30.40 16.81 -16.25
CA MET A 185 -29.01 16.66 -15.83
C MET A 185 -28.02 16.93 -16.96
N LEU A 186 -28.42 16.70 -18.21
CA LEU A 186 -27.59 16.94 -19.37
C LEU A 186 -27.70 18.38 -19.90
N ASN A 187 -28.51 19.26 -19.32
CA ASN A 187 -28.78 20.61 -19.85
C ASN A 187 -27.52 21.48 -20.05
N ASP A 188 -26.51 21.32 -19.21
CA ASP A 188 -25.25 22.07 -19.32
C ASP A 188 -24.24 21.42 -20.27
N VAL A 189 -24.52 20.21 -20.76
CA VAL A 189 -23.66 19.50 -21.71
C VAL A 189 -23.94 20.04 -23.13
N PRO A 190 -22.92 20.52 -23.87
CA PRO A 190 -23.09 20.97 -25.25
C PRO A 190 -23.68 19.89 -26.17
N MET A 191 -24.55 20.30 -27.08
CA MET A 191 -25.23 19.39 -28.02
C MET A 191 -24.30 18.47 -28.83
N PRO A 192 -23.12 18.91 -29.31
CA PRO A 192 -22.18 18.03 -30.01
C PRO A 192 -21.65 16.89 -29.14
N ILE A 193 -21.56 17.10 -27.83
CA ILE A 193 -21.15 16.07 -26.88
C ILE A 193 -22.33 15.13 -26.61
N ARG A 194 -23.55 15.66 -26.42
CA ARG A 194 -24.76 14.84 -26.22
C ARG A 194 -25.00 13.84 -27.35
N GLN A 195 -24.80 14.26 -28.59
CA GLN A 195 -24.95 13.39 -29.77
C GLN A 195 -23.93 12.24 -29.84
N ARG A 196 -22.82 12.34 -29.10
CA ARG A 196 -21.77 11.32 -29.02
C ARG A 196 -21.88 10.44 -27.78
N ILE A 197 -22.81 10.75 -26.86
CA ILE A 197 -22.93 10.01 -25.60
C ILE A 197 -23.21 8.53 -25.90
N ARG A 198 -22.46 7.67 -25.22
CA ARG A 198 -22.78 6.25 -25.09
C ARG A 198 -23.38 6.02 -23.70
N PHE A 199 -24.67 5.68 -23.64
CA PHE A 199 -25.34 5.49 -22.36
C PHE A 199 -25.06 4.10 -21.80
N GLN A 200 -24.64 3.98 -20.55
CA GLN A 200 -24.35 2.71 -19.88
C GLN A 200 -25.13 2.60 -18.57
N HIS A 201 -25.70 1.42 -18.36
CA HIS A 201 -26.37 1.04 -17.13
C HIS A 201 -26.14 -0.45 -16.85
N ASP A 202 -26.30 -0.86 -15.59
CA ASP A 202 -25.97 -2.20 -15.14
C ASP A 202 -27.10 -3.22 -15.46
N GLY A 203 -26.93 -4.45 -14.96
CA GLY A 203 -27.85 -5.57 -15.21
C GLY A 203 -29.15 -5.58 -14.38
N ALA A 204 -29.47 -4.51 -13.64
CA ALA A 204 -30.64 -4.47 -12.75
C ALA A 204 -31.95 -4.86 -13.44
N PRO A 205 -32.89 -5.55 -12.77
CA PRO A 205 -34.17 -5.94 -13.37
C PRO A 205 -34.98 -4.77 -13.94
N ALA A 206 -34.96 -3.61 -13.30
CA ALA A 206 -35.67 -2.41 -13.75
C ALA A 206 -35.20 -1.92 -15.13
N HIS A 207 -33.91 -2.12 -15.42
CA HIS A 207 -33.27 -1.69 -16.67
C HIS A 207 -33.67 -2.54 -17.88
N PHE A 208 -34.21 -3.75 -17.67
CA PHE A 208 -34.50 -4.70 -18.74
C PHE A 208 -35.93 -4.61 -19.31
N SER A 209 -36.76 -3.70 -18.78
CA SER A 209 -38.15 -3.55 -19.23
C SER A 209 -38.23 -3.19 -20.72
N ILE A 210 -39.34 -3.56 -21.37
CA ILE A 210 -39.55 -3.30 -22.80
C ILE A 210 -39.54 -1.80 -23.08
N ASP A 211 -40.25 -1.03 -22.25
CA ASP A 211 -40.39 0.41 -22.46
C ASP A 211 -39.08 1.17 -22.26
N VAL A 212 -38.26 0.76 -21.27
CA VAL A 212 -36.90 1.30 -21.06
C VAL A 212 -36.03 1.05 -22.27
N ARG A 213 -35.99 -0.19 -22.79
CA ARG A 213 -35.17 -0.51 -23.97
C ARG A 213 -35.68 0.19 -25.23
N ALA A 214 -37.00 0.32 -25.40
CA ALA A 214 -37.60 1.06 -26.51
C ALA A 214 -37.20 2.54 -26.47
N HIS A 215 -37.24 3.15 -25.28
CA HIS A 215 -36.80 4.52 -25.08
C HIS A 215 -35.30 4.68 -25.35
N LEU A 216 -34.44 3.82 -24.79
CA LEU A 216 -32.99 3.88 -25.03
C LEU A 216 -32.63 3.69 -26.51
N GLN A 217 -33.35 2.82 -27.22
CA GLN A 217 -33.15 2.63 -28.65
C GLN A 217 -33.53 3.87 -29.47
N ALA A 218 -34.56 4.61 -29.05
CA ALA A 218 -34.98 5.85 -29.69
C ALA A 218 -34.04 7.03 -29.36
N THR A 219 -33.60 7.14 -28.10
CA THR A 219 -32.78 8.26 -27.60
C THR A 219 -31.29 8.10 -27.90
N PHE A 220 -30.75 6.87 -27.84
CA PHE A 220 -29.34 6.54 -28.05
C PHE A 220 -29.18 5.42 -29.11
N PRO A 221 -29.55 5.65 -30.38
CA PRO A 221 -29.60 4.60 -31.40
C PRO A 221 -28.24 3.94 -31.61
N GLY A 222 -28.17 2.63 -31.33
CA GLY A 222 -26.93 1.84 -31.42
C GLY A 222 -25.83 2.24 -30.42
N GLY A 223 -26.15 3.12 -29.47
CA GLY A 223 -25.17 3.78 -28.60
C GLY A 223 -25.38 3.52 -27.12
N TRP A 224 -26.12 2.49 -26.72
CA TRP A 224 -26.31 2.17 -25.30
C TRP A 224 -25.80 0.77 -24.95
N ILE A 225 -25.31 0.63 -23.73
CA ILE A 225 -24.63 -0.54 -23.18
C ILE A 225 -25.47 -1.04 -22.01
N GLY A 226 -25.98 -2.26 -22.12
CA GLY A 226 -26.86 -2.82 -21.12
C GLY A 226 -27.35 -4.21 -21.48
N ARG A 227 -28.14 -4.82 -20.61
CA ARG A 227 -28.71 -6.15 -20.86
C ARG A 227 -29.71 -6.09 -22.02
N GLY A 228 -29.46 -6.87 -23.08
CA GLY A 228 -30.31 -6.91 -24.28
C GLY A 228 -30.23 -5.67 -25.17
N GLY A 229 -29.19 -4.86 -25.00
CA GLY A 229 -28.88 -3.73 -25.87
C GLY A 229 -27.97 -4.08 -27.04
N PRO A 230 -27.65 -3.08 -27.90
CA PRO A 230 -26.76 -3.27 -29.04
C PRO A 230 -25.33 -3.61 -28.60
N ILE A 231 -24.93 -3.16 -27.41
CA ILE A 231 -23.67 -3.52 -26.77
C ILE A 231 -24.03 -4.23 -25.45
N ALA A 232 -23.66 -5.50 -25.34
CA ALA A 232 -23.99 -6.30 -24.17
C ALA A 232 -23.11 -5.93 -22.97
N TRP A 233 -23.75 -5.55 -21.86
CA TRP A 233 -23.07 -5.43 -20.56
C TRP A 233 -22.80 -6.83 -19.96
N PRO A 234 -21.58 -7.12 -19.48
CA PRO A 234 -21.22 -8.41 -18.91
C PRO A 234 -21.74 -8.52 -17.46
N ALA A 235 -23.04 -8.74 -17.32
CA ALA A 235 -23.71 -9.10 -16.06
C ALA A 235 -24.01 -10.61 -15.96
#